data_AF-A0A418W7Y0-F1
#
_entry.id   AF-A0A418W7Y0-F1
#
_cell.length_a   1.000
_cell.length_b   1.000
_cell.length_c   1.000
_cell.angle_alpha   90.00
_cell.angle_beta   90.00
_cell.angle_gamma   90.00
#
_symmetry.space_group_name_H-M   'P 1'
#
loop_
_entity.id
_entity.type
_entity.pdbx_description
1 polymer ?
#
loop_
_entity_poly.entity_id
_entity_poly.type
_entity_poly.pdbx_seq_one_letter_code
_entity_poly.pdbx_strand_id
1 'polypeptide(L)'
;MRYRLQAGRARRDVRDWQVKRRERTRRLIELGGLVVKAGLVDLTDDDRTVLYGAFLGMAARLRGDDRAQALLLWRRRGKRAFENEAPAPREP
;
A
#
# COMPACT_ATOMS: atom_id res chain seq x y z
N MET A 1 -22.71 -20.09 -34.17
CA MET A 1 -21.68 -20.45 -33.16
C MET A 1 -20.83 -19.26 -32.67
N ARG A 2 -20.56 -18.22 -33.48
CA ARG A 2 -19.76 -17.03 -33.11
C ARG A 2 -20.31 -16.21 -31.92
N TYR A 3 -21.62 -16.07 -31.78
CA TYR A 3 -22.25 -15.32 -30.68
C TYR A 3 -21.96 -15.87 -29.27
N ARG A 4 -21.88 -17.20 -29.11
CA ARG A 4 -21.55 -17.83 -27.82
C ARG A 4 -20.10 -17.57 -27.39
N LEU A 5 -19.18 -17.54 -28.36
CA LEU A 5 -17.77 -17.25 -28.12
C LEU A 5 -17.55 -15.78 -27.74
N GLN A 6 -18.24 -14.85 -28.42
CA GLN A 6 -18.20 -13.43 -28.07
C GLN A 6 -18.79 -13.14 -26.68
N ALA A 7 -19.94 -13.75 -26.35
CA ALA A 7 -20.54 -13.62 -25.02
C ALA A 7 -19.66 -14.21 -23.90
N GLY A 8 -18.94 -15.30 -24.19
CA GLY A 8 -17.97 -15.91 -23.26
C GLY A 8 -16.70 -15.08 -23.05
N ARG A 9 -16.28 -14.30 -24.06
CA ARG A 9 -15.15 -13.36 -23.95
C ARG A 9 -15.56 -12.11 -23.18
N ALA A 10 -16.69 -11.50 -23.52
CA ALA A 10 -17.22 -10.32 -22.81
C ALA A 10 -17.44 -10.58 -21.31
N ARG A 11 -17.94 -11.76 -20.92
CA ARG A 11 -18.07 -12.13 -19.50
C ARG A 11 -16.72 -12.27 -18.78
N ARG A 12 -15.69 -12.76 -19.48
CA ARG A 12 -14.34 -12.85 -18.92
C ARG A 12 -13.73 -11.46 -18.76
N ASP A 13 -13.85 -10.60 -19.75
CA ASP A 13 -13.35 -9.23 -19.70
C ASP A 13 -13.97 -8.43 -18.54
N VAL A 14 -15.28 -8.58 -18.30
CA VAL A 14 -15.96 -7.95 -17.15
C VAL A 14 -15.47 -8.52 -15.82
N ARG A 15 -15.26 -9.85 -15.71
CA ARG A 15 -14.71 -10.47 -14.49
C ARG A 15 -13.28 -10.02 -14.23
N ASP A 16 -12.44 -9.98 -15.25
CA ASP A 16 -11.05 -9.52 -15.15
C ASP A 16 -10.97 -8.05 -14.74
N TRP A 17 -11.86 -7.20 -15.28
CA TRP A 17 -11.97 -5.80 -14.85
C TRP A 17 -12.41 -5.69 -13.38
N GLN A 18 -13.39 -6.48 -12.95
CA GLN A 18 -13.85 -6.48 -11.56
C GLN A 18 -12.74 -6.91 -10.58
N VAL A 19 -11.95 -7.94 -10.94
CA VAL A 19 -10.81 -8.39 -10.14
C VAL A 19 -9.76 -7.28 -10.04
N LYS A 20 -9.33 -6.72 -11.16
CA LYS A 20 -8.36 -5.60 -11.18
C LYS A 20 -8.82 -4.41 -10.37
N ARG A 21 -10.12 -4.08 -10.41
CA ARG A 21 -10.70 -3.00 -9.61
C ARG A 21 -10.61 -3.30 -8.12
N ARG A 22 -10.98 -4.51 -7.69
CA ARG A 22 -10.90 -4.93 -6.28
C ARG A 22 -9.45 -4.90 -5.79
N GLU A 23 -8.52 -5.41 -6.58
CA GLU A 23 -7.08 -5.37 -6.26
C GLU A 23 -6.56 -3.94 -6.12
N ARG A 24 -6.95 -3.05 -7.05
CA ARG A 24 -6.59 -1.61 -6.97
C ARG A 24 -7.14 -0.97 -5.69
N THR A 25 -8.42 -1.17 -5.39
CA THR A 25 -9.05 -0.61 -4.19
C THR A 25 -8.39 -1.16 -2.93
N ARG A 26 -8.18 -2.48 -2.84
CA ARG A 26 -7.49 -3.11 -1.71
C ARG A 26 -6.10 -2.51 -1.52
N ARG A 27 -5.30 -2.43 -2.59
CA ARG A 27 -3.95 -1.86 -2.53
C ARG A 27 -3.95 -0.41 -2.03
N LEU A 28 -4.87 0.42 -2.50
CA LEU A 28 -4.95 1.82 -2.06
C LEU A 28 -5.38 1.93 -0.60
N ILE A 29 -6.29 1.08 -0.14
CA ILE A 29 -6.70 1.01 1.27
C ILE A 29 -5.53 0.55 2.15
N GLU A 30 -4.81 -0.49 1.73
CA GLU A 30 -3.63 -0.98 2.46
C GLU A 30 -2.57 0.12 2.58
N LEU A 31 -2.25 0.81 1.48
CA LEU A 31 -1.29 1.92 1.50
C LEU A 31 -1.78 3.09 2.36
N GLY A 32 -3.05 3.48 2.25
CA GLY A 32 -3.63 4.53 3.09
C GLY A 32 -3.63 4.15 4.57
N GLY A 33 -3.89 2.88 4.89
CA GLY A 33 -3.81 2.36 6.24
C GLY A 33 -2.42 2.49 6.86
N LEU A 34 -1.34 2.37 6.06
CA LEU A 34 0.02 2.61 6.56
C LEU A 34 0.27 4.07 6.95
N VAL A 35 -0.37 5.03 6.25
CA VAL A 35 -0.25 6.46 6.57
C VAL A 35 -0.90 6.75 7.92
N VAL A 36 -2.11 6.22 8.14
CA VAL A 36 -2.83 6.34 9.41
C VAL A 36 -2.07 5.65 10.54
N LYS A 37 -1.62 4.41 10.30
CA LYS A 37 -0.89 3.60 11.29
C LYS A 37 0.44 4.25 11.73
N ALA A 38 1.11 4.95 10.82
CA ALA A 38 2.31 5.71 11.14
C ALA A 38 2.04 7.02 11.92
N GLY A 39 0.78 7.32 12.23
CA GLY A 39 0.36 8.55 12.93
C GLY A 39 0.49 9.80 12.08
N LEU A 40 0.73 9.68 10.77
CA LEU A 40 1.04 10.83 9.92
C LEU A 40 -0.17 11.73 9.72
N VAL A 41 -1.39 11.18 9.70
CA VAL A 41 -2.61 11.99 9.56
C VAL A 41 -2.75 12.94 10.75
N ASP A 42 -2.64 12.42 11.98
CA ASP A 42 -2.77 13.23 13.19
C ASP A 42 -1.62 14.24 13.33
N LEU A 43 -0.38 13.82 13.03
CA LEU A 43 0.80 14.68 13.12
C LEU A 43 0.82 15.82 12.10
N THR A 44 0.06 15.69 11.01
CA THR A 44 0.02 16.69 9.94
C THR A 44 -1.32 17.39 9.82
N ASP A 45 -2.27 17.12 10.72
CA ASP A 45 -3.65 17.63 10.66
C ASP A 45 -4.33 17.35 9.30
N ASP A 46 -4.12 16.14 8.77
CA ASP A 46 -4.55 15.70 7.42
C ASP A 46 -4.08 16.61 6.27
N ASP A 47 -3.00 17.38 6.44
CA ASP A 47 -2.45 18.21 5.38
C ASP A 47 -1.77 17.35 4.30
N ARG A 48 -2.52 17.14 3.21
CA ARG A 48 -2.08 16.35 2.04
C ARG A 48 -0.85 16.93 1.36
N THR A 49 -0.63 18.24 1.42
CA THR A 49 0.55 18.89 0.84
C THR A 49 1.79 18.53 1.64
N VAL A 50 1.68 18.56 2.97
CA VAL A 50 2.76 18.14 3.88
C VAL A 50 3.07 16.65 3.70
N LEU A 51 2.04 15.79 3.68
CA LEU A 51 2.21 14.35 3.44
C LEU A 51 2.89 14.07 2.09
N TYR A 52 2.47 14.76 1.04
CA TYR A 52 3.08 14.63 -0.28
C TYR A 52 4.54 15.09 -0.28
N GLY A 53 4.86 16.22 0.37
CA GLY A 53 6.23 16.71 0.55
C GLY A 53 7.12 15.71 1.28
N ALA A 54 6.63 15.10 2.35
CA ALA A 54 7.36 14.06 3.08
C ALA A 54 7.64 12.83 2.21
N PHE A 55 6.66 12.39 1.41
CA PHE A 55 6.84 11.28 0.46
C PHE A 55 7.83 11.62 -0.65
N LEU A 56 7.85 12.86 -1.15
CA LEU A 56 8.86 13.33 -2.09
C LEU A 56 10.26 13.28 -1.47
N GLY A 57 10.41 13.66 -0.20
CA GLY A 57 11.67 13.53 0.53
C GLY A 57 12.16 12.09 0.63
N MET A 58 11.27 11.14 0.95
CA MET A 58 11.60 9.71 0.94
C MET A 58 11.99 9.23 -0.47
N ALA A 59 11.26 9.65 -1.50
CA ALA A 59 11.55 9.28 -2.87
C ALA A 59 12.90 9.83 -3.35
N ALA A 60 13.26 11.05 -2.95
CA ALA A 60 14.57 11.63 -3.22
C ALA A 60 15.68 10.81 -2.56
N ARG A 61 15.53 10.45 -1.28
CA ARG A 61 16.50 9.60 -0.57
C ARG A 61 16.68 8.23 -1.22
N LEU A 62 15.61 7.64 -1.74
CA LEU A 62 15.67 6.35 -2.44
C LEU A 62 16.21 6.43 -3.87
N ARG A 63 16.31 7.62 -4.46
CA ARG A 63 16.96 7.83 -5.76
C ARG A 63 18.47 8.08 -5.65
N GLY A 64 18.96 8.39 -4.45
CA GLY A 64 20.39 8.61 -4.20
C GLY A 64 21.18 7.32 -3.92
N ASP A 65 22.48 7.47 -3.73
CA ASP A 65 23.44 6.36 -3.59
C ASP A 65 23.21 5.51 -2.34
N ASP A 66 22.68 6.11 -1.26
CA ASP A 66 22.40 5.44 0.02
C ASP A 66 21.10 4.61 0.02
N ARG A 67 20.46 4.39 -1.13
CA ARG A 67 19.17 3.68 -1.25
C ARG A 67 19.17 2.35 -0.50
N ALA A 68 20.22 1.54 -0.65
CA ALA A 68 20.29 0.22 -0.04
C ALA A 68 20.30 0.29 1.49
N GLN A 69 21.09 1.20 2.05
CA GLN A 69 21.16 1.42 3.49
C GLN A 69 19.84 1.98 4.04
N ALA A 70 19.23 2.95 3.34
CA ALA A 70 17.93 3.50 3.71
C ALA A 70 16.84 2.41 3.75
N LEU A 71 16.75 1.56 2.72
CA LEU A 71 15.79 0.45 2.68
C LEU A 71 16.02 -0.56 3.80
N LEU A 72 17.28 -0.90 4.10
CA LEU A 72 17.62 -1.84 5.16
C LEU A 72 17.17 -1.32 6.53
N LEU A 73 17.46 -0.04 6.83
CA LEU A 73 17.06 0.59 8.09
C LEU A 73 15.54 0.69 8.22
N TRP A 74 14.85 1.15 7.17
CA TRP A 74 13.40 1.29 7.19
C TRP A 74 12.68 -0.05 7.28
N ARG A 75 13.17 -1.10 6.59
CA ARG A 75 12.61 -2.45 6.70
C ARG A 75 12.72 -2.98 8.13
N ARG A 76 13.87 -2.80 8.79
CA ARG A 76 14.06 -3.22 10.18
C ARG A 76 13.15 -2.45 11.13
N ARG A 77 13.05 -1.13 10.97
CA ARG A 77 12.16 -0.29 11.79
C ARG A 77 10.69 -0.68 11.61
N GLY A 78 10.25 -0.84 10.35
CA GLY A 78 8.89 -1.25 10.02
C GLY A 78 8.55 -2.61 10.63
N LYS A 79 9.41 -3.62 10.45
CA LYS A 79 9.20 -4.96 11.02
C LYS A 79 8.95 -4.90 12.54
N ARG A 80 9.80 -4.19 13.28
CA ARG A 80 9.63 -4.04 14.74
C ARG A 80 8.35 -3.31 15.12
N ALA A 81 7.97 -2.26 14.40
CA ALA A 81 6.71 -1.56 14.65
C ALA A 81 5.50 -2.50 14.45
N PHE A 82 5.51 -3.30 13.38
CA PHE A 82 4.47 -4.31 13.16
C PHE A 82 4.43 -5.38 14.25
N GLU A 83 5.58 -5.86 14.72
CA GLU A 83 5.67 -6.87 15.78
C GLU A 83 5.16 -6.33 17.13
N ASN A 84 5.48 -5.08 17.47
CA ASN A 84 5.07 -4.45 18.74
C ASN A 84 3.56 -4.16 18.82
N GLU A 85 2.90 -4.03 17.67
CA GLU A 85 1.46 -3.78 17.58
C GLU A 85 0.64 -5.06 17.38
N ALA A 86 1.29 -6.21 17.17
CA ALA A 86 0.60 -7.48 17.09
C ALA A 86 0.02 -7.80 18.49
N PRO A 87 -1.28 -8.18 18.59
CA PRO A 87 -1.83 -8.61 19.86
C PRO A 87 -1.02 -9.80 20.38
N ALA A 88 -0.81 -9.85 21.70
CA ALA A 88 -0.14 -10.97 22.34
C ALA A 88 -0.76 -12.29 21.84
N PRO A 89 0.06 -13.34 21.60
CA PRO A 89 -0.48 -14.63 21.19
C PRO A 89 -1.58 -15.01 22.17
N ARG A 90 -2.78 -15.31 21.66
CA ARG A 90 -3.86 -15.81 22.50
C ARG A 90 -3.36 -17.13 23.10
N GLU A 91 -3.18 -17.15 24.41
CA GLU A 91 -2.88 -18.37 25.15
C GLU A 91 -3.99 -19.41 24.87
N PRO A 92 -3.62 -20.70 24.74
CA PRO A 92 -4.54 -21.76 24.34
C PRO A 92 -5.70 -21.96 25.33
#